data_AF-A0A6N6MD29-F1
#
_entry.id   AF-A0A6N6MD29-F1
#
_cell.length_a   1.000
_cell.length_b   1.000
_cell.length_c   1.000
_cell.angle_alpha   90.00
_cell.angle_beta   90.00
_cell.angle_gamma   90.00
#
_symmetry.space_group_name_H-M   'P 1'
#
loop_
_entity.id
_entity.type
_entity.pdbx_description
1 polymer ?
#
loop_
_entity_poly.entity_id
_entity_poly.type
_entity_poly.pdbx_seq_one_letter_code
_entity_poly.pdbx_strand_id
1 'polypeptide(L)'
;MIKKLLLFLLISIISFQGIAQTTAIPDPNFEQALIDFGYDTNLDGEVLTSNISGVTSLDINDKNISDLTGIEDFVALTRLYCYNNSLTSLYVGHITTLKELDCSWNSLPSLDVSNNIALEKLYCSSNSLPSLDVSSNTALEYLSCSRNPLTSLDVSSNTALEKLYCHNNSITSLNVSSNTALTYIKCDNNHLTSLNVKNGNNVNFTYFEATNNNLTCVQVDDVAYSTTNWTDIDDNSVYSEDCPAAQSTAIPDPNFEQALIDLGYDTNLDGEVLTSNISTVTYLDVNNRNISNLAGIEDFVVLEFLICSRNSLVSLDVSSNTALTSLWCGDNSITSLDVSHNTALENLICYDNSLTSLDVSTNKALVILVCSDNSLPSLDVSSNTVLEILRCGGNNITNLNLSSNTVLEILSCSFNPLTSLDVSSNTALTDLDCTDNSLPSLDVSRNTELIYLDCTYNSLESLNIKNGNNDNMIYFEATNNNLTCVQVDDVAYSTTNWTYIDDSSVYSEDCYTLSTEQLSFAGFTLYPNPVNSILNIGLQNGATLKQVTVYNNLGKPLFTANTTSINVSELSAGMYFVNVETIQGKSIKKVVVN
;
A
#
# COMPACT_ATOMS: atom_id res chain seq x y z
N MET A 1 72.35 10.59 -46.02
CA MET A 1 73.67 10.89 -45.43
C MET A 1 73.44 11.05 -43.93
N ILE A 2 73.67 10.04 -43.08
CA ILE A 2 74.96 9.54 -42.55
C ILE A 2 75.79 10.63 -41.85
N LYS A 3 76.05 10.35 -40.54
CA LYS A 3 77.19 10.69 -39.66
C LYS A 3 77.08 11.82 -38.61
N LYS A 4 76.88 11.36 -37.36
CA LYS A 4 77.61 11.62 -36.09
C LYS A 4 78.83 12.58 -36.15
N LEU A 5 78.98 13.47 -35.15
CA LEU A 5 80.06 13.51 -34.11
C LEU A 5 79.82 14.74 -33.19
N LEU A 6 79.42 14.58 -31.90
CA LEU A 6 80.27 14.52 -30.69
C LEU A 6 81.00 15.84 -30.34
N LEU A 7 80.58 16.50 -29.24
CA LEU A 7 81.45 17.38 -28.45
C LEU A 7 81.06 17.34 -26.95
N PHE A 8 82.08 17.13 -26.13
CA PHE A 8 82.17 17.02 -24.68
C PHE A 8 81.51 18.15 -23.88
N LEU A 9 80.96 17.85 -22.69
CA LEU A 9 81.30 18.62 -21.48
C LEU A 9 81.06 17.85 -20.15
N LEU A 10 82.07 17.99 -19.29
CA LEU A 10 82.29 17.64 -17.89
C LEU A 10 81.11 17.28 -16.96
N ILE A 11 81.31 16.14 -16.29
CA ILE A 11 81.28 15.90 -14.84
C ILE A 11 80.75 17.08 -13.99
N SER A 12 79.56 16.88 -13.42
CA SER A 12 79.23 17.33 -12.07
C SER A 12 78.83 16.09 -11.27
N ILE A 13 79.76 15.61 -10.43
CA ILE A 13 79.47 14.64 -9.37
C ILE A 13 78.65 15.42 -8.34
N ILE A 14 77.33 15.43 -8.50
CA ILE A 14 76.43 15.58 -7.37
C ILE A 14 76.27 14.17 -6.86
N SER A 15 76.92 13.88 -5.73
CA SER A 15 76.59 12.73 -4.90
C SER A 15 75.12 12.88 -4.50
N PHE A 16 74.21 12.30 -5.29
CA PHE A 16 72.91 11.90 -4.79
C PHE A 16 73.22 10.90 -3.68
N GLN A 17 73.22 11.37 -2.43
CA GLN A 17 72.93 10.49 -1.32
C GLN A 17 71.56 9.92 -1.67
N GLY A 18 71.51 8.67 -2.12
CA GLY A 18 70.26 7.94 -2.21
C GLY A 18 69.71 7.90 -0.80
N ILE A 19 68.73 8.75 -0.52
CA ILE A 19 67.91 8.61 0.69
C ILE A 19 67.27 7.24 0.51
N ALA A 20 67.57 6.32 1.42
CA ALA A 20 66.97 5.00 1.37
C ALA A 20 65.45 5.19 1.45
N GLN A 21 64.73 4.60 0.51
CA GLN A 21 63.28 4.70 0.48
C GLN A 21 62.72 3.94 1.69
N THR A 22 61.87 4.60 2.47
CA THR A 22 61.16 4.03 3.61
C THR A 22 59.67 3.93 3.30
N THR A 23 59.03 2.95 3.93
CA THR A 23 57.60 2.67 3.91
C THR A 23 57.05 3.06 5.28
N ALA A 24 55.98 3.85 5.32
CA ALA A 24 55.37 4.25 6.58
C ALA A 24 54.62 3.09 7.23
N ILE A 25 54.86 2.84 8.51
CA ILE A 25 54.22 1.81 9.34
C ILE A 25 53.67 2.49 10.61
N PRO A 26 52.53 3.19 10.52
CA PRO A 26 52.03 4.03 11.61
C PRO A 26 51.53 3.24 12.83
N ASP A 27 51.17 1.96 12.66
CA ASP A 27 50.75 1.09 13.77
C ASP A 27 51.99 0.52 14.49
N PRO A 28 52.20 0.85 15.78
CA PRO A 28 53.39 0.43 16.51
C PRO A 28 53.42 -1.09 16.76
N ASN A 29 52.28 -1.78 16.76
CA ASN A 29 52.25 -3.23 16.89
C ASN A 29 52.63 -3.90 15.56
N PHE A 30 52.24 -3.31 14.43
CA PHE A 30 52.67 -3.79 13.11
C PHE A 30 54.17 -3.60 12.95
N GLU A 31 54.68 -2.42 13.27
CA GLU A 31 56.12 -2.13 13.24
C GLU A 31 56.90 -3.05 14.19
N GLN A 32 56.41 -3.24 15.42
CA GLN A 32 57.02 -4.19 16.36
C GLN A 32 57.09 -5.60 15.79
N ALA A 33 56.07 -6.05 15.05
CA ALA A 33 56.11 -7.35 14.39
C ALA A 33 57.20 -7.40 13.31
N LEU A 34 57.39 -6.33 12.53
CA LEU A 34 58.47 -6.26 11.54
C LEU A 34 59.87 -6.26 12.19
N ILE A 35 60.03 -5.61 13.35
CA ILE A 35 61.25 -5.67 14.16
C ILE A 35 61.50 -7.10 14.65
N ASP A 36 60.47 -7.77 15.16
CA ASP A 36 60.56 -9.15 15.65
C ASP A 36 60.99 -10.12 14.53
N PHE A 37 60.58 -9.85 13.28
CA PHE A 37 61.00 -10.60 12.09
C PHE A 37 62.37 -10.19 11.53
N GLY A 38 62.98 -9.13 12.06
CA GLY A 38 64.27 -8.62 11.61
C GLY A 38 64.21 -7.84 10.29
N TYR A 39 63.03 -7.39 9.87
CA TYR A 39 62.87 -6.47 8.73
C TYR A 39 63.14 -5.02 9.13
N ASP A 40 63.05 -4.72 10.42
CA ASP A 40 63.22 -3.39 10.99
C ASP A 40 64.07 -3.43 12.28
N THR A 41 64.53 -2.26 12.75
CA THR A 41 65.46 -2.16 13.89
C THR A 41 64.98 -1.31 15.06
N ASN A 42 63.94 -0.49 14.88
CA ASN A 42 63.45 0.43 15.91
C ASN A 42 62.01 0.83 15.61
N LEU A 43 61.31 1.33 16.64
CA LEU A 43 59.93 1.83 16.52
C LEU A 43 59.94 3.33 16.17
N ASP A 44 60.16 3.67 14.90
CA ASP A 44 60.15 5.05 14.40
C ASP A 44 58.98 5.38 13.45
N GLY A 45 58.10 4.43 13.21
CA GLY A 45 56.95 4.51 12.32
C GLY A 45 57.29 4.27 10.85
N GLU A 46 58.47 3.75 10.53
CA GLU A 46 58.89 3.49 9.15
C GLU A 46 59.82 2.27 9.02
N VAL A 47 59.69 1.52 7.92
CA VAL A 47 60.60 0.42 7.58
C VAL A 47 61.30 0.71 6.26
N LEU A 48 62.57 0.32 6.11
CA LEU A 48 63.25 0.40 4.81
C LEU A 48 62.52 -0.46 3.78
N THR A 49 62.01 0.15 2.70
CA THR A 49 61.23 -0.55 1.66
C THR A 49 62.00 -1.72 1.03
N SER A 50 63.34 -1.59 0.93
CA SER A 50 64.19 -2.68 0.44
C SER A 50 64.16 -3.93 1.32
N ASN A 51 63.91 -3.80 2.63
CA ASN A 51 63.86 -4.93 3.56
C ASN A 51 62.57 -5.75 3.41
N ILE A 52 61.47 -5.10 3.01
CA ILE A 52 60.15 -5.74 2.89
C ILE A 52 59.79 -6.13 1.44
N SER A 53 60.37 -5.48 0.43
CA SER A 53 60.03 -5.69 -0.99
C SER A 53 60.24 -7.13 -1.51
N GLY A 54 61.08 -7.92 -0.84
CA GLY A 54 61.33 -9.33 -1.18
C GLY A 54 60.57 -10.34 -0.32
N VAL A 55 59.74 -9.89 0.62
CA VAL A 55 59.00 -10.77 1.53
C VAL A 55 57.84 -11.41 0.79
N THR A 56 57.80 -12.75 0.82
CA THR A 56 56.80 -13.56 0.09
C THR A 56 55.70 -14.12 0.98
N SER A 57 55.91 -14.14 2.28
CA SER A 57 54.96 -14.60 3.29
C SER A 57 55.11 -13.74 4.54
N LEU A 58 54.01 -13.20 5.04
CA LEU A 58 53.97 -12.39 6.26
C LEU A 58 52.89 -12.96 7.19
N ASP A 59 53.31 -13.34 8.40
CA ASP A 59 52.42 -13.82 9.46
C ASP A 59 52.46 -12.81 10.60
N ILE A 60 51.37 -12.09 10.80
CA ILE A 60 51.19 -11.05 11.80
C ILE A 60 49.92 -11.31 12.61
N ASN A 61 49.62 -12.59 12.83
CA ASN A 61 48.49 -13.06 13.62
C ASN A 61 48.64 -12.69 15.10
N ASP A 62 47.53 -12.40 15.77
CA ASP A 62 47.47 -12.22 17.24
C ASP A 62 48.40 -11.11 17.78
N LYS A 63 48.61 -10.04 17.00
CA LYS A 63 49.53 -8.94 17.33
C LYS A 63 48.84 -7.68 17.85
N ASN A 64 47.51 -7.68 17.96
CA ASN A 64 46.71 -6.48 18.28
C ASN A 64 46.96 -5.32 17.30
N ILE A 65 47.18 -5.64 16.03
CA ILE A 65 47.36 -4.63 14.97
C ILE A 65 45.99 -4.05 14.63
N SER A 66 45.92 -2.72 14.52
CA SER A 66 44.71 -1.99 14.15
C SER A 66 44.77 -1.38 12.76
N ASP A 67 45.98 -1.11 12.26
CA ASP A 67 46.22 -0.50 10.96
C ASP A 67 47.38 -1.21 10.23
N LEU A 68 47.13 -1.63 8.99
CA LEU A 68 48.13 -2.27 8.10
C LEU A 68 48.65 -1.34 7.01
N THR A 69 48.52 -0.02 7.18
CA THR A 69 49.20 0.95 6.31
C THR A 69 50.68 0.59 6.16
N GLY A 70 51.15 0.61 4.91
CA GLY A 70 52.48 0.16 4.50
C GLY A 70 52.52 -1.27 3.93
N ILE A 71 51.46 -2.07 4.11
CA ILE A 71 51.36 -3.41 3.51
C ILE A 71 51.41 -3.36 1.96
N GLU A 72 51.02 -2.24 1.36
CA GLU A 72 51.05 -2.01 -0.09
C GLU A 72 52.45 -2.12 -0.71
N ASP A 73 53.51 -1.92 0.07
CA ASP A 73 54.91 -1.99 -0.40
C ASP A 73 55.51 -3.41 -0.32
N PHE A 74 54.75 -4.39 0.20
CA PHE A 74 55.12 -5.81 0.19
C PHE A 74 54.83 -6.44 -1.20
N VAL A 75 55.49 -5.92 -2.23
CA VAL A 75 55.21 -6.21 -3.65
C VAL A 75 55.41 -7.67 -4.08
N ALA A 76 56.14 -8.47 -3.30
CA ALA A 76 56.40 -9.89 -3.57
C ALA A 76 55.48 -10.83 -2.77
N LEU A 77 54.51 -10.30 -2.01
CA LEU A 77 53.74 -11.08 -1.07
C LEU A 77 52.80 -12.07 -1.78
N THR A 78 52.86 -13.32 -1.35
CA THR A 78 52.00 -14.40 -1.83
C THR A 78 51.10 -14.95 -0.74
N ARG A 79 51.46 -14.74 0.53
CA ARG A 79 50.68 -15.16 1.70
C ARG A 79 50.66 -14.06 2.75
N LEU A 80 49.47 -13.68 3.18
CA LEU A 80 49.27 -12.73 4.27
C LEU A 80 48.35 -13.36 5.31
N TYR A 81 48.87 -13.51 6.54
CA TYR A 81 48.08 -13.92 7.69
C TYR A 81 48.03 -12.78 8.69
N CYS A 82 46.86 -12.19 8.87
CA CYS A 82 46.56 -11.12 9.81
C CYS A 82 45.32 -11.45 10.68
N TYR A 83 45.14 -12.74 10.97
CA TYR A 83 44.09 -13.29 11.83
C TYR A 83 44.16 -12.75 13.26
N ASN A 84 42.98 -12.58 13.88
CA ASN A 84 42.80 -12.16 15.29
C ASN A 84 43.57 -10.89 15.64
N ASN A 85 43.21 -9.82 14.93
CA ASN A 85 43.70 -8.47 15.14
C ASN A 85 42.50 -7.53 15.36
N SER A 86 42.72 -6.23 15.32
CA SER A 86 41.68 -5.20 15.49
C SER A 86 41.50 -4.37 14.23
N LEU A 87 41.67 -4.99 13.05
CA LEU A 87 41.58 -4.29 11.77
C LEU A 87 40.15 -3.85 11.48
N THR A 88 39.96 -2.56 11.18
CA THR A 88 38.71 -1.99 10.66
C THR A 88 38.77 -1.73 9.15
N SER A 89 39.93 -1.90 8.54
CA SER A 89 40.16 -1.80 7.10
C SER A 89 41.33 -2.67 6.68
N LEU A 90 41.26 -3.22 5.47
CA LEU A 90 42.34 -4.00 4.87
C LEU A 90 42.40 -3.72 3.36
N TYR A 91 43.52 -3.19 2.89
CA TYR A 91 43.73 -2.86 1.49
C TYR A 91 44.78 -3.77 0.86
N VAL A 92 44.34 -4.79 0.12
CA VAL A 92 45.21 -5.78 -0.53
C VAL A 92 45.22 -5.70 -2.06
N GLY A 93 44.49 -4.75 -2.64
CA GLY A 93 44.30 -4.65 -4.10
C GLY A 93 45.59 -4.44 -4.91
N HIS A 94 46.65 -3.92 -4.30
CA HIS A 94 47.97 -3.77 -4.94
C HIS A 94 48.75 -5.09 -5.01
N ILE A 95 48.44 -6.05 -4.14
CA ILE A 95 49.15 -7.32 -3.98
C ILE A 95 48.58 -8.36 -4.95
N THR A 96 48.74 -8.11 -6.25
CA THR A 96 48.17 -8.97 -7.32
C THR A 96 48.73 -10.40 -7.34
N THR A 97 49.83 -10.65 -6.62
CA THR A 97 50.47 -11.96 -6.46
C THR A 97 49.92 -12.80 -5.30
N LEU A 98 48.99 -12.26 -4.51
CA LEU A 98 48.46 -12.90 -3.31
C LEU A 98 47.72 -14.20 -3.66
N LYS A 99 48.14 -15.31 -3.05
CA LYS A 99 47.56 -16.65 -3.20
C LYS A 99 46.78 -17.10 -1.97
N GLU A 100 47.18 -16.63 -0.79
CA GLU A 100 46.52 -16.99 0.47
C GLU A 100 46.37 -15.75 1.34
N LEU A 101 45.14 -15.48 1.76
CA LEU A 101 44.80 -14.39 2.67
C LEU A 101 43.99 -14.94 3.84
N ASP A 102 44.49 -14.74 5.06
CA ASP A 102 43.71 -14.90 6.28
C ASP A 102 43.59 -13.57 7.00
N CYS A 103 42.39 -13.01 6.99
CA CYS A 103 42.00 -11.80 7.70
C CYS A 103 40.85 -12.07 8.69
N SER A 104 40.68 -13.32 9.10
CA SER A 104 39.59 -13.72 9.99
C SER A 104 39.74 -13.13 11.40
N TRP A 105 38.65 -13.02 12.15
CA TRP A 105 38.63 -12.46 13.51
C TRP A 105 39.18 -11.03 13.56
N ASN A 106 38.59 -10.17 12.73
CA ASN A 106 38.81 -8.74 12.73
C ASN A 106 37.45 -8.01 12.80
N SER A 107 37.40 -6.73 12.47
CA SER A 107 36.16 -5.94 12.44
C SER A 107 35.99 -5.25 11.09
N LEU A 108 36.29 -5.96 10.00
CA LEU A 108 36.21 -5.43 8.65
C LEU A 108 34.74 -5.20 8.24
N PRO A 109 34.33 -3.98 7.87
CA PRO A 109 32.99 -3.69 7.33
C PRO A 109 32.90 -4.00 5.83
N SER A 110 34.03 -4.15 5.15
CA SER A 110 34.13 -4.54 3.74
C SER A 110 35.48 -5.20 3.46
N LEU A 111 35.54 -5.98 2.38
CA LEU A 111 36.76 -6.62 1.89
C LEU A 111 36.74 -6.63 0.36
N ASP A 112 37.69 -5.93 -0.25
CA ASP A 112 37.88 -5.94 -1.70
C ASP A 112 39.08 -6.81 -2.07
N VAL A 113 38.80 -7.91 -2.77
CA VAL A 113 39.78 -8.87 -3.30
C VAL A 113 39.75 -8.96 -4.83
N SER A 114 39.09 -8.02 -5.50
CA SER A 114 38.84 -8.04 -6.94
C SER A 114 40.12 -8.07 -7.79
N ASN A 115 41.20 -7.46 -7.30
CA ASN A 115 42.50 -7.44 -7.97
C ASN A 115 43.41 -8.64 -7.61
N ASN A 116 43.06 -9.43 -6.60
CA ASN A 116 43.83 -10.59 -6.16
C ASN A 116 43.44 -11.84 -6.97
N ILE A 117 43.57 -11.76 -8.30
CA ILE A 117 43.11 -12.80 -9.23
C ILE A 117 43.83 -14.16 -9.07
N ALA A 118 44.99 -14.17 -8.39
CA ALA A 118 45.76 -15.38 -8.09
C ALA A 118 45.38 -16.04 -6.76
N LEU A 119 44.36 -15.53 -6.05
CA LEU A 119 43.95 -16.01 -4.74
C LEU A 119 43.39 -17.43 -4.82
N GLU A 120 44.05 -18.37 -4.16
CA GLU A 120 43.71 -19.79 -4.05
C GLU A 120 42.95 -20.07 -2.74
N LYS A 121 43.25 -19.31 -1.68
CA LYS A 121 42.61 -19.47 -0.37
C LYS A 121 42.26 -18.14 0.28
N LEU A 122 41.02 -18.03 0.74
CA LEU A 122 40.51 -16.86 1.45
C LEU A 122 39.85 -17.28 2.76
N TYR A 123 40.35 -16.74 3.87
CA TYR A 123 39.77 -16.83 5.19
C TYR A 123 39.41 -15.43 5.65
N CYS A 124 38.12 -15.11 5.71
CA CYS A 124 37.58 -13.82 6.12
C CYS A 124 36.47 -13.97 7.18
N SER A 125 36.52 -15.07 7.95
CA SER A 125 35.48 -15.43 8.91
C SER A 125 35.51 -14.53 10.15
N SER A 126 34.37 -14.36 10.83
CA SER A 126 34.24 -13.51 12.03
C SER A 126 34.70 -12.07 11.76
N ASN A 127 34.02 -11.42 10.82
CA ASN A 127 34.13 -10.01 10.51
C ASN A 127 32.72 -9.37 10.51
N SER A 128 32.57 -8.17 9.96
CA SER A 128 31.30 -7.47 9.85
C SER A 128 30.90 -7.23 8.39
N LEU A 129 31.17 -8.20 7.50
CA LEU A 129 30.93 -8.08 6.06
C LEU A 129 29.44 -8.25 5.71
N PRO A 130 28.73 -7.21 5.22
CA PRO A 130 27.35 -7.35 4.75
C PRO A 130 27.26 -8.03 3.38
N SER A 131 28.34 -7.97 2.60
CA SER A 131 28.49 -8.63 1.30
C SER A 131 29.93 -9.04 1.05
N LEU A 132 30.14 -9.99 0.14
CA LEU A 132 31.44 -10.47 -0.28
C LEU A 132 31.41 -10.83 -1.76
N ASP A 133 32.21 -10.13 -2.57
CA ASP A 133 32.39 -10.43 -3.99
C ASP A 133 33.70 -11.20 -4.21
N VAL A 134 33.59 -12.41 -4.75
CA VAL A 134 34.72 -13.29 -5.09
C VAL A 134 34.74 -13.67 -6.58
N SER A 135 33.96 -12.95 -7.42
CA SER A 135 33.76 -13.27 -8.83
C SER A 135 35.07 -13.26 -9.65
N SER A 136 35.99 -12.35 -9.31
CA SER A 136 37.30 -12.25 -9.96
C SER A 136 38.31 -13.32 -9.51
N ASN A 137 38.09 -13.97 -8.36
CA ASN A 137 39.02 -14.94 -7.77
C ASN A 137 38.77 -16.36 -8.32
N THR A 138 38.86 -16.51 -9.64
CA THR A 138 38.55 -17.78 -10.34
C THR A 138 39.46 -18.96 -9.97
N ALA A 139 40.63 -18.70 -9.38
CA ALA A 139 41.56 -19.69 -8.86
C ALA A 139 41.24 -20.18 -7.43
N LEU A 140 40.18 -19.68 -6.80
CA LEU A 140 39.87 -19.95 -5.40
C LEU A 140 39.47 -21.42 -5.19
N GLU A 141 40.24 -22.13 -4.38
CA GLU A 141 40.07 -23.53 -3.96
C GLU A 141 39.44 -23.63 -2.56
N TYR A 142 39.64 -22.61 -1.72
CA TYR A 142 39.16 -22.58 -0.35
C TYR A 142 38.56 -21.23 0.02
N LEU A 143 37.30 -21.23 0.49
CA LEU A 143 36.62 -20.04 0.98
C LEU A 143 36.03 -20.28 2.38
N SER A 144 36.43 -19.45 3.34
CA SER A 144 35.82 -19.37 4.67
C SER A 144 35.36 -17.97 5.00
N CYS A 145 34.05 -17.73 4.84
CA CYS A 145 33.36 -16.46 5.06
C CYS A 145 32.32 -16.54 6.18
N SER A 146 32.48 -17.51 7.08
CA SER A 146 31.55 -17.80 8.18
C SER A 146 31.49 -16.69 9.22
N ARG A 147 30.38 -16.57 9.97
CA ARG A 147 30.20 -15.55 11.03
C ARG A 147 30.36 -14.13 10.48
N ASN A 148 29.60 -13.82 9.44
CA ASN A 148 29.40 -12.47 8.92
C ASN A 148 27.89 -12.22 8.77
N PRO A 149 27.44 -10.97 8.57
CA PRO A 149 26.04 -10.67 8.25
C PRO A 149 25.73 -10.78 6.74
N LEU A 150 26.27 -11.78 6.01
CA LEU A 150 26.01 -11.94 4.57
C LEU A 150 24.56 -12.36 4.32
N THR A 151 23.86 -11.68 3.42
CA THR A 151 22.49 -12.05 2.99
C THR A 151 22.47 -12.87 1.70
N SER A 152 23.56 -12.82 0.92
CA SER A 152 23.76 -13.60 -0.29
C SER A 152 25.23 -13.96 -0.46
N LEU A 153 25.50 -15.02 -1.24
CA LEU A 153 26.85 -15.44 -1.59
C LEU A 153 26.84 -16.09 -2.99
N ASP A 154 27.47 -15.43 -3.96
CA ASP A 154 27.70 -15.99 -5.29
C ASP A 154 29.11 -16.57 -5.39
N VAL A 155 29.19 -17.88 -5.69
CA VAL A 155 30.44 -18.62 -5.93
C VAL A 155 30.46 -19.26 -7.32
N SER A 156 29.57 -18.86 -8.22
CA SER A 156 29.38 -19.47 -9.53
C SER A 156 30.62 -19.41 -10.42
N SER A 157 31.45 -18.37 -10.25
CA SER A 157 32.70 -18.17 -11.00
C SER A 157 33.89 -18.96 -10.42
N ASN A 158 33.81 -19.42 -9.16
CA ASN A 158 34.89 -20.12 -8.46
C ASN A 158 34.85 -21.63 -8.73
N THR A 159 34.98 -22.02 -10.01
CA THR A 159 34.84 -23.43 -10.43
C THR A 159 35.92 -24.38 -9.86
N ALA A 160 37.04 -23.83 -9.39
CA ALA A 160 38.11 -24.55 -8.69
C ALA A 160 37.81 -24.80 -7.19
N LEU A 161 36.72 -24.26 -6.65
CA LEU A 161 36.43 -24.30 -5.22
C LEU A 161 36.22 -25.73 -4.72
N GLU A 162 37.07 -26.16 -3.79
CA GLU A 162 37.05 -27.48 -3.15
C GLU A 162 36.36 -27.45 -1.79
N LYS A 163 36.48 -26.33 -1.04
CA LYS A 163 35.94 -26.20 0.32
C LYS A 163 35.25 -24.86 0.53
N LEU A 164 34.02 -24.92 1.03
CA LEU A 164 33.19 -23.76 1.33
C LEU A 164 32.68 -23.79 2.78
N TYR A 165 33.01 -22.76 3.55
CA TYR A 165 32.48 -22.50 4.90
C TYR A 165 31.74 -21.17 4.92
N CYS A 166 30.41 -21.22 4.90
CA CYS A 166 29.53 -20.04 4.93
C CYS A 166 28.51 -20.07 6.07
N HIS A 167 28.69 -20.96 7.05
CA HIS A 167 27.82 -21.06 8.23
C HIS A 167 27.80 -19.80 9.12
N ASN A 168 26.72 -19.62 9.89
CA ASN A 168 26.47 -18.43 10.71
C ASN A 168 26.48 -17.13 9.89
N ASN A 169 25.62 -17.07 8.88
CA ASN A 169 25.31 -15.87 8.12
C ASN A 169 23.78 -15.70 8.05
N SER A 170 23.28 -14.83 7.17
CA SER A 170 21.85 -14.61 6.91
C SER A 170 21.47 -14.96 5.46
N ILE A 171 22.16 -15.95 4.86
CA ILE A 171 22.00 -16.30 3.45
C ILE A 171 20.64 -16.99 3.22
N THR A 172 19.89 -16.56 2.21
CA THR A 172 18.54 -17.09 1.90
C THR A 172 18.52 -18.15 0.81
N SER A 173 19.51 -18.15 -0.09
CA SER A 173 19.68 -19.21 -1.08
C SER A 173 21.16 -19.43 -1.39
N LEU A 174 21.52 -20.68 -1.70
CA LEU A 174 22.88 -21.04 -2.06
C LEU A 174 22.89 -22.04 -3.22
N ASN A 175 23.53 -21.65 -4.31
CA ASN A 175 23.72 -22.50 -5.48
C ASN A 175 25.21 -22.77 -5.71
N VAL A 176 25.60 -24.03 -5.61
CA VAL A 176 26.98 -24.50 -5.89
C VAL A 176 27.04 -25.48 -7.05
N SER A 177 26.04 -25.49 -7.93
CA SER A 177 25.98 -26.41 -9.09
C SER A 177 27.16 -26.25 -10.04
N SER A 178 27.76 -25.06 -10.12
CA SER A 178 28.93 -24.77 -10.96
C SER A 178 30.26 -25.18 -10.31
N ASN A 179 30.30 -25.43 -9.00
CA ASN A 179 31.52 -25.76 -8.26
C ASN A 179 31.79 -27.27 -8.31
N THR A 180 32.15 -27.76 -9.50
CA THR A 180 32.32 -29.21 -9.76
C THR A 180 33.49 -29.85 -9.01
N ALA A 181 34.40 -29.05 -8.46
CA ALA A 181 35.52 -29.51 -7.61
C ALA A 181 35.15 -29.60 -6.11
N LEU A 182 33.95 -29.13 -5.71
CA LEU A 182 33.59 -29.00 -4.30
C LEU A 182 33.48 -30.38 -3.63
N THR A 183 34.15 -30.53 -2.49
CA THR A 183 34.16 -31.76 -1.68
C THR A 183 33.85 -31.51 -0.21
N TYR A 184 33.68 -30.25 0.20
CA TYR A 184 33.36 -29.88 1.57
C TYR A 184 32.44 -28.66 1.56
N ILE A 185 31.26 -28.78 2.16
CA ILE A 185 30.35 -27.66 2.36
C ILE A 185 29.85 -27.62 3.80
N LYS A 186 29.89 -26.42 4.39
CA LYS A 186 29.31 -26.13 5.70
C LYS A 186 28.54 -24.82 5.65
N CYS A 187 27.20 -24.92 5.59
CA CYS A 187 26.27 -23.81 5.43
C CYS A 187 25.16 -23.78 6.51
N ASP A 188 25.38 -24.44 7.65
CA ASP A 188 24.48 -24.39 8.80
C ASP A 188 24.27 -22.98 9.37
N ASN A 189 23.20 -22.80 10.15
CA ASN A 189 22.90 -21.52 10.81
C ASN A 189 22.80 -20.36 9.80
N ASN A 190 21.89 -20.50 8.84
CA ASN A 190 21.54 -19.49 7.83
C ASN A 190 20.01 -19.38 7.71
N HIS A 191 19.50 -18.75 6.65
CA HIS A 191 18.08 -18.66 6.34
C HIS A 191 17.75 -19.34 5.00
N LEU A 192 18.50 -20.39 4.63
CA LEU A 192 18.38 -21.01 3.32
C LEU A 192 16.98 -21.60 3.13
N THR A 193 16.25 -21.15 2.12
CA THR A 193 15.02 -21.77 1.63
C THR A 193 15.30 -22.66 0.42
N SER A 194 16.42 -22.44 -0.26
CA SER A 194 16.90 -23.21 -1.40
C SER A 194 18.39 -23.51 -1.29
N LEU A 195 18.75 -24.77 -1.47
CA LEU A 195 20.14 -25.23 -1.54
C LEU A 195 20.31 -26.18 -2.73
N ASN A 196 21.09 -25.75 -3.72
CA ASN A 196 21.43 -26.59 -4.86
C ASN A 196 22.89 -27.03 -4.78
N VAL A 197 23.10 -28.31 -4.46
CA VAL A 197 24.41 -28.96 -4.45
C VAL A 197 24.59 -29.95 -5.60
N LYS A 198 23.68 -30.01 -6.58
CA LYS A 198 23.76 -30.88 -7.75
C LYS A 198 24.86 -30.44 -8.72
N ASN A 199 26.10 -30.74 -8.35
CA ASN A 199 27.32 -30.28 -9.02
C ASN A 199 28.09 -31.41 -9.72
N GLY A 200 27.50 -32.60 -9.82
CA GLY A 200 28.12 -33.80 -10.39
C GLY A 200 29.21 -34.43 -9.52
N ASN A 201 29.41 -33.96 -8.28
CA ASN A 201 30.51 -34.37 -7.41
C ASN A 201 30.08 -34.79 -5.99
N ASN A 202 28.77 -34.94 -5.72
CA ASN A 202 28.25 -35.27 -4.38
C ASN A 202 28.88 -36.53 -3.76
N VAL A 203 29.20 -37.53 -4.59
CA VAL A 203 29.85 -38.78 -4.13
C VAL A 203 31.25 -38.58 -3.54
N ASN A 204 31.91 -37.47 -3.85
CA ASN A 204 33.23 -37.12 -3.35
C ASN A 204 33.18 -36.12 -2.18
N PHE A 205 31.99 -35.77 -1.68
CA PHE A 205 31.88 -34.92 -0.51
C PHE A 205 32.41 -35.66 0.72
N THR A 206 33.42 -35.06 1.34
CA THR A 206 34.02 -35.50 2.60
C THR A 206 33.28 -34.96 3.81
N TYR A 207 32.49 -33.90 3.63
CA TYR A 207 31.66 -33.28 4.66
C TYR A 207 30.52 -32.48 4.03
N PHE A 208 29.34 -32.58 4.61
CA PHE A 208 28.14 -31.85 4.22
C PHE A 208 27.37 -31.49 5.50
N GLU A 209 27.02 -30.21 5.67
CA GLU A 209 26.28 -29.72 6.84
C GLU A 209 25.44 -28.51 6.42
N ALA A 210 24.12 -28.63 6.56
CA ALA A 210 23.14 -27.63 6.18
C ALA A 210 21.99 -27.50 7.21
N THR A 211 22.20 -27.91 8.46
CA THR A 211 21.19 -27.78 9.53
C THR A 211 20.95 -26.33 9.98
N ASN A 212 19.83 -26.10 10.65
CA ASN A 212 19.41 -24.79 11.15
C ASN A 212 19.27 -23.76 10.01
N ASN A 213 18.53 -24.16 8.99
CA ASN A 213 18.06 -23.35 7.88
C ASN A 213 16.51 -23.40 7.81
N ASN A 214 15.94 -22.96 6.69
CA ASN A 214 14.51 -23.05 6.38
C ASN A 214 14.27 -23.97 5.17
N LEU A 215 15.08 -25.02 5.01
CA LEU A 215 15.08 -25.86 3.82
C LEU A 215 13.88 -26.82 3.85
N THR A 216 13.19 -26.92 2.71
CA THR A 216 12.20 -27.98 2.45
C THR A 216 12.73 -29.01 1.45
N CYS A 217 13.71 -28.61 0.64
CA CYS A 217 14.35 -29.47 -0.34
C CYS A 217 15.82 -29.10 -0.51
N VAL A 218 16.68 -30.10 -0.64
CA VAL A 218 18.08 -29.96 -1.05
C VAL A 218 18.27 -30.65 -2.38
N GLN A 219 18.71 -29.90 -3.39
CA GLN A 219 18.87 -30.44 -4.73
C GLN A 219 20.22 -31.13 -4.86
N VAL A 220 20.20 -32.41 -5.22
CA VAL A 220 21.37 -33.32 -5.19
C VAL A 220 21.57 -34.06 -6.51
N ASP A 221 22.74 -34.67 -6.69
CA ASP A 221 23.07 -35.50 -7.85
C ASP A 221 22.35 -36.85 -7.86
N ASP A 222 22.22 -37.49 -6.69
CA ASP A 222 21.60 -38.81 -6.50
C ASP A 222 20.92 -38.85 -5.12
N VAL A 223 19.59 -38.98 -5.11
CA VAL A 223 18.78 -38.97 -3.88
C VAL A 223 19.16 -40.12 -2.94
N ALA A 224 19.43 -41.32 -3.47
CA ALA A 224 19.70 -42.50 -2.66
C ALA A 224 21.05 -42.40 -1.95
N TYR A 225 22.07 -41.89 -2.65
CA TYR A 225 23.37 -41.60 -2.08
C TYR A 225 23.27 -40.57 -0.96
N SER A 226 22.64 -39.42 -1.23
CA SER A 226 22.51 -38.33 -0.25
C SER A 226 21.74 -38.78 0.98
N THR A 227 20.60 -39.45 0.81
CA THR A 227 19.81 -39.99 1.93
C THR A 227 20.60 -40.98 2.80
N THR A 228 21.56 -41.71 2.22
CA THR A 228 22.36 -42.71 2.94
C THR A 228 23.54 -42.09 3.67
N ASN A 229 24.18 -41.07 3.08
CA ASN A 229 25.49 -40.58 3.53
C ASN A 229 25.42 -39.22 4.23
N TRP A 230 24.34 -38.45 4.04
CA TRP A 230 24.18 -37.13 4.62
C TRP A 230 22.96 -37.12 5.54
N THR A 231 23.21 -36.77 6.81
CA THR A 231 22.17 -36.67 7.85
C THR A 231 21.97 -35.25 8.34
N ASP A 232 22.90 -34.35 8.00
CA ASP A 232 22.99 -33.03 8.59
C ASP A 232 22.25 -32.00 7.71
N ILE A 233 20.94 -32.16 7.61
CA ILE A 233 19.97 -31.22 7.00
C ILE A 233 18.84 -30.93 7.99
N ASP A 234 18.03 -29.90 7.71
CA ASP A 234 16.82 -29.62 8.51
C ASP A 234 15.86 -30.81 8.53
N ASP A 235 15.24 -31.09 9.69
CA ASP A 235 14.37 -32.25 9.92
C ASP A 235 13.20 -32.38 8.92
N ASN A 236 12.73 -31.27 8.34
CA ASN A 236 11.62 -31.22 7.39
C ASN A 236 12.08 -31.19 5.91
N SER A 237 13.38 -31.27 5.66
CA SER A 237 13.95 -31.19 4.32
C SER A 237 14.09 -32.56 3.68
N VAL A 238 13.90 -32.61 2.36
CA VAL A 238 14.08 -33.83 1.56
C VAL A 238 15.18 -33.64 0.51
N TYR A 239 15.87 -34.73 0.15
CA TYR A 239 16.74 -34.73 -1.03
C TYR A 239 15.92 -34.96 -2.30
N SER A 240 16.18 -34.18 -3.34
CA SER A 240 15.60 -34.37 -4.68
C SER A 240 16.64 -34.12 -5.77
N GLU A 241 16.57 -34.84 -6.88
CA GLU A 241 17.34 -34.49 -8.10
C GLU A 241 16.78 -33.26 -8.81
N ASP A 242 15.53 -32.93 -8.51
CA ASP A 242 14.75 -31.83 -9.05
C ASP A 242 13.94 -31.26 -7.89
N CYS A 243 14.58 -30.42 -7.07
CA CYS A 243 13.80 -29.62 -6.14
C CYS A 243 12.89 -28.73 -6.97
N PRO A 244 11.63 -28.49 -6.56
CA PRO A 244 10.85 -27.43 -7.17
C PRO A 244 11.72 -26.19 -7.16
N ALA A 245 11.97 -25.60 -8.34
CA ALA A 245 12.66 -24.31 -8.40
C ALA A 245 11.99 -23.40 -7.36
N ALA A 246 12.79 -22.67 -6.58
CA ALA A 246 12.24 -21.69 -5.65
C ALA A 246 11.26 -20.83 -6.47
N GLN A 247 9.97 -20.99 -6.17
CA GLN A 247 8.94 -20.41 -7.01
C GLN A 247 9.15 -18.91 -6.99
N SER A 248 9.28 -18.30 -8.16
CA SER A 248 9.34 -16.86 -8.30
C SER A 248 8.01 -16.34 -8.83
N THR A 249 7.65 -15.17 -8.35
CA THR A 249 6.50 -14.39 -8.76
C THR A 249 7.01 -13.30 -9.69
N ALA A 250 6.47 -13.21 -10.90
CA ALA A 250 6.88 -12.18 -11.85
C ALA A 250 6.38 -10.80 -11.40
N ILE A 251 7.28 -9.82 -11.33
CA ILE A 251 7.02 -8.43 -10.97
C ILE A 251 7.44 -7.53 -12.15
N PRO A 252 6.62 -7.42 -13.21
CA PRO A 252 7.03 -6.75 -14.44
C PRO A 252 7.15 -5.22 -14.33
N ASP A 253 6.59 -4.61 -13.28
CA ASP A 253 6.73 -3.18 -13.02
C ASP A 253 7.96 -2.91 -12.14
N PRO A 254 9.01 -2.25 -12.65
CA PRO A 254 10.24 -2.04 -11.89
C PRO A 254 10.05 -1.11 -10.69
N ASN A 255 9.01 -0.27 -10.66
CA ASN A 255 8.72 0.55 -9.48
C ASN A 255 8.03 -0.29 -8.39
N PHE A 256 7.22 -1.29 -8.78
CA PHE A 256 6.68 -2.25 -7.82
C PHE A 256 7.79 -3.14 -7.25
N GLU A 257 8.67 -3.65 -8.09
CA GLU A 257 9.82 -4.45 -7.67
C GLU A 257 10.77 -3.64 -6.77
N GLN A 258 11.13 -2.41 -7.16
CA GLN A 258 11.91 -1.51 -6.30
C GLN A 258 11.21 -1.30 -4.96
N ALA A 259 9.87 -1.24 -4.96
CA ALA A 259 9.14 -1.09 -3.71
C ALA A 259 9.29 -2.31 -2.80
N LEU A 260 9.30 -3.53 -3.35
CA LEU A 260 9.55 -4.76 -2.62
C LEU A 260 10.99 -4.85 -2.11
N ILE A 261 11.97 -4.38 -2.89
CA ILE A 261 13.38 -4.27 -2.46
C ILE A 261 13.50 -3.33 -1.26
N ASP A 262 12.90 -2.13 -1.34
CA ASP A 262 12.93 -1.14 -0.25
C ASP A 262 12.26 -1.66 1.04
N LEU A 263 11.28 -2.56 0.89
CA LEU A 263 10.58 -3.22 1.98
C LEU A 263 11.32 -4.48 2.51
N GLY A 264 12.39 -4.91 1.83
CA GLY A 264 13.20 -6.07 2.22
C GLY A 264 12.62 -7.43 1.81
N TYR A 265 11.65 -7.46 0.89
CA TYR A 265 11.11 -8.70 0.33
C TYR A 265 11.90 -9.21 -0.88
N ASP A 266 12.74 -8.36 -1.44
CA ASP A 266 13.51 -8.62 -2.66
C ASP A 266 14.91 -7.99 -2.58
N THR A 267 15.82 -8.39 -3.48
CA THR A 267 17.25 -8.01 -3.42
C THR A 267 17.77 -7.30 -4.66
N ASN A 268 17.10 -7.38 -5.81
CA ASN A 268 17.59 -6.85 -7.07
C ASN A 268 16.44 -6.62 -8.06
N LEU A 269 16.65 -5.73 -9.04
CA LEU A 269 15.67 -5.44 -10.10
C LEU A 269 15.83 -6.40 -11.28
N ASP A 270 15.33 -7.63 -11.17
CA ASP A 270 15.37 -8.66 -12.21
C ASP A 270 14.00 -9.01 -12.83
N GLY A 271 12.93 -8.37 -12.35
CA GLY A 271 11.54 -8.57 -12.76
C GLY A 271 10.85 -9.73 -12.04
N GLU A 272 11.41 -10.25 -10.96
CA GLU A 272 10.83 -11.34 -10.18
C GLU A 272 11.12 -11.21 -8.67
N VAL A 273 10.27 -11.82 -7.84
CA VAL A 273 10.51 -11.95 -6.40
C VAL A 273 10.31 -13.40 -6.00
N LEU A 274 11.11 -13.91 -5.06
CA LEU A 274 10.87 -15.24 -4.52
C LEU A 274 9.48 -15.28 -3.85
N THR A 275 8.60 -16.16 -4.32
CA THR A 275 7.24 -16.32 -3.80
C THR A 275 7.26 -16.63 -2.31
N SER A 276 8.29 -17.33 -1.81
CA SER A 276 8.44 -17.57 -0.36
C SER A 276 8.54 -16.27 0.45
N ASN A 277 9.15 -15.21 -0.09
CA ASN A 277 9.35 -13.94 0.61
C ASN A 277 8.05 -13.13 0.77
N ILE A 278 7.10 -13.33 -0.13
CA ILE A 278 5.82 -12.59 -0.17
C ILE A 278 4.63 -13.42 0.35
N SER A 279 4.73 -14.75 0.36
CA SER A 279 3.64 -15.67 0.71
C SER A 279 3.10 -15.55 2.14
N THR A 280 3.85 -14.89 3.03
CA THR A 280 3.48 -14.66 4.44
C THR A 280 3.13 -13.19 4.74
N VAL A 281 3.13 -12.32 3.74
CA VAL A 281 2.93 -10.87 3.93
C VAL A 281 1.44 -10.57 4.10
N THR A 282 1.07 -10.04 5.27
CA THR A 282 -0.32 -9.65 5.60
C THR A 282 -0.59 -8.16 5.39
N TYR A 283 0.45 -7.33 5.34
CA TYR A 283 0.39 -5.89 5.15
C TYR A 283 1.39 -5.44 4.08
N LEU A 284 0.90 -4.73 3.07
CA LEU A 284 1.72 -4.18 1.99
C LEU A 284 1.38 -2.70 1.74
N ASP A 285 2.38 -1.83 1.87
CA ASP A 285 2.27 -0.40 1.57
C ASP A 285 3.26 0.01 0.47
N VAL A 286 2.69 0.27 -0.70
CA VAL A 286 3.37 0.72 -1.91
C VAL A 286 2.77 2.03 -2.43
N ASN A 287 2.24 2.86 -1.52
CA ASN A 287 1.64 4.16 -1.80
C ASN A 287 2.68 5.15 -2.36
N ASN A 288 2.29 5.97 -3.35
CA ASN A 288 3.11 7.07 -3.86
C ASN A 288 4.49 6.63 -4.38
N ARG A 289 4.53 5.55 -5.18
CA ARG A 289 5.77 5.00 -5.76
C ARG A 289 5.80 5.01 -7.28
N ASN A 290 4.86 5.71 -7.92
CA ASN A 290 4.75 5.79 -9.38
C ASN A 290 4.62 4.40 -10.05
N ILE A 291 3.94 3.47 -9.37
CA ILE A 291 3.68 2.12 -9.86
C ILE A 291 2.57 2.18 -10.90
N SER A 292 2.76 1.55 -12.05
CA SER A 292 1.79 1.52 -13.15
C SER A 292 1.06 0.18 -13.26
N ASN A 293 1.63 -0.89 -12.72
CA ASN A 293 1.07 -2.23 -12.73
C ASN A 293 1.46 -3.00 -11.45
N LEU A 294 0.47 -3.67 -10.83
CA LEU A 294 0.65 -4.51 -9.64
C LEU A 294 0.62 -6.03 -9.94
N ALA A 295 0.84 -6.44 -11.19
CA ALA A 295 1.00 -7.85 -11.53
C ALA A 295 2.03 -8.53 -10.60
N GLY A 296 1.68 -9.72 -10.11
CA GLY A 296 2.38 -10.44 -9.06
C GLY A 296 1.72 -10.29 -7.68
N ILE A 297 0.83 -9.32 -7.48
CA ILE A 297 0.06 -9.17 -6.23
C ILE A 297 -0.80 -10.41 -5.93
N GLU A 298 -1.19 -11.17 -6.94
CA GLU A 298 -1.98 -12.40 -6.82
C GLU A 298 -1.32 -13.48 -5.95
N ASP A 299 0.02 -13.46 -5.83
CA ASP A 299 0.80 -14.42 -5.04
C ASP A 299 0.99 -13.99 -3.57
N PHE A 300 0.50 -12.80 -3.19
CA PHE A 300 0.38 -12.38 -1.78
C PHE A 300 -0.87 -13.01 -1.15
N VAL A 301 -0.83 -14.34 -1.00
CA VAL A 301 -1.99 -15.20 -0.72
C VAL A 301 -2.66 -14.98 0.65
N VAL A 302 -1.95 -14.37 1.60
CA VAL A 302 -2.47 -14.04 2.94
C VAL A 302 -2.59 -12.53 3.18
N LEU A 303 -2.58 -11.72 2.13
CA LEU A 303 -2.63 -10.26 2.24
C LEU A 303 -3.98 -9.80 2.80
N GLU A 304 -3.94 -9.11 3.95
CA GLU A 304 -5.13 -8.57 4.63
C GLU A 304 -5.27 -7.07 4.38
N PHE A 305 -4.15 -6.35 4.24
CA PHE A 305 -4.13 -4.90 4.04
C PHE A 305 -3.24 -4.51 2.86
N LEU A 306 -3.83 -3.89 1.83
CA LEU A 306 -3.11 -3.33 0.68
C LEU A 306 -3.30 -1.81 0.59
N ILE A 307 -2.19 -1.06 0.63
CA ILE A 307 -2.14 0.36 0.31
C ILE A 307 -1.35 0.58 -0.98
N CYS A 308 -2.05 0.95 -2.05
CA CYS A 308 -1.48 1.22 -3.36
C CYS A 308 -1.99 2.53 -3.97
N SER A 309 -2.42 3.47 -3.11
CA SER A 309 -2.92 4.78 -3.52
C SER A 309 -1.81 5.66 -4.16
N ARG A 310 -2.19 6.77 -4.80
CA ARG A 310 -1.27 7.77 -5.37
C ARG A 310 -0.25 7.18 -6.34
N ASN A 311 -0.71 6.30 -7.21
CA ASN A 311 0.11 5.62 -8.20
C ASN A 311 -0.44 5.93 -9.61
N SER A 312 -0.03 5.17 -10.62
CA SER A 312 -0.49 5.32 -12.01
C SER A 312 -1.21 4.06 -12.50
N LEU A 313 -1.92 3.36 -11.60
CA LEU A 313 -2.62 2.13 -11.92
C LEU A 313 -3.81 2.40 -12.83
N VAL A 314 -3.90 1.69 -13.96
CA VAL A 314 -5.06 1.73 -14.88
C VAL A 314 -6.02 0.57 -14.62
N SER A 315 -5.51 -0.51 -14.03
CA SER A 315 -6.24 -1.70 -13.62
C SER A 315 -5.66 -2.23 -12.33
N LEU A 316 -6.49 -2.90 -11.55
CA LEU A 316 -6.09 -3.59 -10.33
C LEU A 316 -6.86 -4.90 -10.23
N ASP A 317 -6.15 -6.02 -10.26
CA ASP A 317 -6.72 -7.34 -10.02
C ASP A 317 -6.33 -7.79 -8.62
N VAL A 318 -7.34 -7.97 -7.76
CA VAL A 318 -7.20 -8.45 -6.38
C VAL A 318 -7.99 -9.73 -6.14
N SER A 319 -8.38 -10.43 -7.22
CA SER A 319 -9.27 -11.59 -7.15
C SER A 319 -8.68 -12.77 -6.36
N SER A 320 -7.35 -12.93 -6.39
CA SER A 320 -6.63 -13.94 -5.60
C SER A 320 -6.41 -13.54 -4.13
N ASN A 321 -6.45 -12.25 -3.80
CA ASN A 321 -6.22 -11.74 -2.45
C ASN A 321 -7.49 -11.82 -1.59
N THR A 322 -8.04 -13.02 -1.46
CA THR A 322 -9.34 -13.30 -0.81
C THR A 322 -9.36 -12.98 0.70
N ALA A 323 -8.19 -12.83 1.33
CA ALA A 323 -8.02 -12.45 2.72
C ALA A 323 -8.12 -10.93 2.97
N LEU A 324 -8.20 -10.08 1.93
CA LEU A 324 -8.23 -8.62 2.09
C LEU A 324 -9.40 -8.15 2.95
N THR A 325 -9.06 -7.42 4.01
CA THR A 325 -9.99 -6.68 4.89
C THR A 325 -9.93 -5.18 4.62
N SER A 326 -8.82 -4.68 4.06
CA SER A 326 -8.65 -3.26 3.73
C SER A 326 -7.92 -3.06 2.39
N LEU A 327 -8.55 -2.31 1.49
CA LEU A 327 -7.99 -1.98 0.17
C LEU A 327 -8.01 -0.47 -0.08
N TRP A 328 -6.83 0.13 -0.21
CA TRP A 328 -6.65 1.57 -0.43
C TRP A 328 -5.98 1.81 -1.78
N CYS A 329 -6.79 2.02 -2.82
CA CYS A 329 -6.37 2.20 -4.20
C CYS A 329 -6.78 3.56 -4.80
N GLY A 330 -7.05 4.56 -3.96
CA GLY A 330 -7.43 5.91 -4.39
C GLY A 330 -6.31 6.69 -5.11
N ASP A 331 -6.65 7.77 -5.81
CA ASP A 331 -5.71 8.63 -6.54
C ASP A 331 -4.86 7.80 -7.55
N ASN A 332 -5.57 7.20 -8.50
CA ASN A 332 -5.02 6.36 -9.58
C ASN A 332 -5.83 6.63 -10.87
N SER A 333 -5.71 5.77 -11.89
CA SER A 333 -6.48 5.86 -13.14
C SER A 333 -7.30 4.59 -13.41
N ILE A 334 -7.76 3.92 -12.35
CA ILE A 334 -8.48 2.64 -12.45
C ILE A 334 -9.85 2.88 -13.10
N THR A 335 -10.13 2.11 -14.15
CA THR A 335 -11.38 2.23 -14.92
C THR A 335 -12.46 1.23 -14.52
N SER A 336 -12.04 0.09 -13.97
CA SER A 336 -12.90 -0.96 -13.41
C SER A 336 -12.23 -1.61 -12.22
N LEU A 337 -12.98 -1.85 -11.16
CA LEU A 337 -12.51 -2.52 -9.95
C LEU A 337 -13.49 -3.64 -9.59
N ASP A 338 -13.01 -4.89 -9.61
CA ASP A 338 -13.76 -6.06 -9.18
C ASP A 338 -13.29 -6.48 -7.78
N VAL A 339 -14.18 -6.38 -6.80
CA VAL A 339 -13.96 -6.79 -5.41
C VAL A 339 -14.85 -7.98 -5.00
N SER A 340 -15.44 -8.67 -5.97
CA SER A 340 -16.42 -9.75 -5.72
C SER A 340 -15.85 -10.97 -4.98
N HIS A 341 -14.53 -11.16 -5.05
CA HIS A 341 -13.81 -12.25 -4.39
C HIS A 341 -13.29 -11.85 -3.00
N ASN A 342 -13.22 -10.55 -2.69
CA ASN A 342 -12.72 -10.01 -1.42
C ASN A 342 -13.88 -9.90 -0.40
N THR A 343 -14.54 -11.02 -0.12
CA THR A 343 -15.77 -11.04 0.71
C THR A 343 -15.55 -10.65 2.18
N ALA A 344 -14.29 -10.65 2.64
CA ALA A 344 -13.88 -10.19 3.97
C ALA A 344 -13.62 -8.67 4.05
N LEU A 345 -13.78 -7.93 2.95
CA LEU A 345 -13.44 -6.51 2.89
C LEU A 345 -14.32 -5.66 3.82
N GLU A 346 -13.68 -4.98 4.76
CA GLU A 346 -14.27 -4.05 5.73
C GLU A 346 -14.08 -2.59 5.29
N ASN A 347 -12.97 -2.29 4.61
CA ASN A 347 -12.60 -0.93 4.21
C ASN A 347 -12.23 -0.89 2.72
N LEU A 348 -12.98 -0.12 1.93
CA LEU A 348 -12.69 0.13 0.53
C LEU A 348 -12.51 1.63 0.27
N ILE A 349 -11.28 2.03 -0.04
CA ILE A 349 -10.89 3.42 -0.32
C ILE A 349 -10.40 3.50 -1.77
N CYS A 350 -11.29 3.88 -2.68
CA CYS A 350 -11.05 3.91 -4.14
C CYS A 350 -11.43 5.28 -4.76
N TYR A 351 -11.25 6.37 -4.00
CA TYR A 351 -11.53 7.73 -4.48
C TYR A 351 -10.59 8.17 -5.61
N ASP A 352 -10.96 9.22 -6.34
CA ASP A 352 -10.12 9.84 -7.40
C ASP A 352 -9.56 8.81 -8.38
N ASN A 353 -10.48 8.17 -9.08
CA ASN A 353 -10.22 7.18 -10.12
C ASN A 353 -11.17 7.44 -11.31
N SER A 354 -11.20 6.54 -12.28
CA SER A 354 -12.08 6.64 -13.45
C SER A 354 -13.16 5.55 -13.47
N LEU A 355 -13.64 5.13 -12.29
CA LEU A 355 -14.63 4.05 -12.18
C LEU A 355 -15.97 4.49 -12.78
N THR A 356 -16.52 3.63 -13.64
CA THR A 356 -17.85 3.83 -14.26
C THR A 356 -18.94 2.94 -13.65
N SER A 357 -18.52 1.97 -12.84
CA SER A 357 -19.39 1.10 -12.05
C SER A 357 -18.61 0.59 -10.84
N LEU A 358 -19.30 0.31 -9.75
CA LEU A 358 -18.74 -0.33 -8.58
C LEU A 358 -19.80 -1.25 -7.97
N ASP A 359 -19.52 -2.55 -7.93
CA ASP A 359 -20.38 -3.56 -7.31
C ASP A 359 -19.76 -3.99 -5.97
N VAL A 360 -20.46 -3.69 -4.89
CA VAL A 360 -20.09 -4.03 -3.51
C VAL A 360 -21.08 -5.01 -2.87
N SER A 361 -21.94 -5.65 -3.67
CA SER A 361 -23.05 -6.49 -3.18
C SER A 361 -22.58 -7.74 -2.41
N THR A 362 -21.37 -8.21 -2.69
CA THR A 362 -20.76 -9.38 -2.02
C THR A 362 -19.98 -9.02 -0.76
N ASN A 363 -19.54 -7.76 -0.61
CA ASN A 363 -18.71 -7.27 0.48
C ASN A 363 -19.56 -6.91 1.70
N LYS A 364 -20.24 -7.90 2.28
CA LYS A 364 -21.22 -7.69 3.38
C LYS A 364 -20.60 -7.21 4.69
N ALA A 365 -19.27 -7.35 4.83
CA ALA A 365 -18.51 -6.87 5.97
C ALA A 365 -18.11 -5.38 5.85
N LEU A 366 -18.43 -4.70 4.74
CA LEU A 366 -17.98 -3.34 4.47
C LEU A 366 -18.53 -2.34 5.48
N VAL A 367 -17.64 -1.74 6.25
CA VAL A 367 -17.87 -0.69 7.26
C VAL A 367 -17.60 0.69 6.69
N ILE A 368 -16.54 0.81 5.87
CA ILE A 368 -16.12 2.08 5.27
C ILE A 368 -16.06 1.93 3.74
N LEU A 369 -16.81 2.79 3.04
CA LEU A 369 -16.74 2.95 1.60
C LEU A 369 -16.44 4.40 1.22
N VAL A 370 -15.29 4.61 0.60
CA VAL A 370 -14.88 5.91 0.05
C VAL A 370 -14.62 5.76 -1.45
N CYS A 371 -15.59 6.17 -2.26
CA CYS A 371 -15.57 6.10 -3.72
C CYS A 371 -15.80 7.47 -4.37
N SER A 372 -15.48 8.55 -3.65
CA SER A 372 -15.61 9.91 -4.16
C SER A 372 -14.77 10.15 -5.43
N ASP A 373 -15.13 11.18 -6.21
CA ASP A 373 -14.36 11.63 -7.38
C ASP A 373 -14.12 10.50 -8.40
N ASN A 374 -15.24 9.94 -8.88
CA ASN A 374 -15.27 8.90 -9.92
C ASN A 374 -16.33 9.29 -10.96
N SER A 375 -16.77 8.34 -11.79
CA SER A 375 -17.81 8.56 -12.81
C SER A 375 -18.99 7.60 -12.63
N LEU A 376 -19.35 7.27 -11.38
CA LEU A 376 -20.42 6.32 -11.08
C LEU A 376 -21.80 6.93 -11.39
N PRO A 377 -22.62 6.32 -12.27
CA PRO A 377 -23.99 6.79 -12.53
C PRO A 377 -25.00 6.36 -11.46
N SER A 378 -24.64 5.34 -10.69
CA SER A 378 -25.45 4.75 -9.62
C SER A 378 -24.54 4.00 -8.65
N LEU A 379 -24.98 3.88 -7.41
CA LEU A 379 -24.30 3.10 -6.38
C LEU A 379 -25.35 2.33 -5.56
N ASP A 380 -25.23 1.01 -5.49
CA ASP A 380 -26.08 0.15 -4.67
C ASP A 380 -25.30 -0.35 -3.46
N VAL A 381 -25.71 0.10 -2.28
CA VAL A 381 -25.13 -0.28 -0.97
C VAL A 381 -26.12 -1.08 -0.11
N SER A 382 -27.20 -1.59 -0.71
CA SER A 382 -28.28 -2.25 0.03
C SER A 382 -27.85 -3.54 0.75
N SER A 383 -26.78 -4.19 0.28
CA SER A 383 -26.23 -5.40 0.89
C SER A 383 -25.21 -5.11 2.00
N ASN A 384 -24.73 -3.87 2.12
CA ASN A 384 -23.70 -3.46 3.09
C ASN A 384 -24.37 -2.92 4.36
N THR A 385 -25.11 -3.79 5.06
CA THR A 385 -25.97 -3.38 6.20
C THR A 385 -25.20 -2.91 7.44
N VAL A 386 -23.89 -3.14 7.48
CA VAL A 386 -22.98 -2.72 8.55
C VAL A 386 -22.18 -1.46 8.17
N LEU A 387 -22.51 -0.80 7.05
CA LEU A 387 -21.81 0.39 6.57
C LEU A 387 -22.03 1.57 7.51
N GLU A 388 -20.94 2.06 8.11
CA GLU A 388 -20.90 3.19 9.05
C GLU A 388 -20.49 4.49 8.35
N ILE A 389 -19.61 4.41 7.34
CA ILE A 389 -19.10 5.57 6.61
C ILE A 389 -19.27 5.38 5.10
N LEU A 390 -20.00 6.31 4.47
CA LEU A 390 -20.14 6.40 3.03
C LEU A 390 -19.70 7.77 2.52
N ARG A 391 -18.66 7.80 1.68
CA ARG A 391 -18.24 8.99 0.93
C ARG A 391 -18.26 8.67 -0.55
N CYS A 392 -19.26 9.20 -1.25
CA CYS A 392 -19.49 8.96 -2.68
C CYS A 392 -19.66 10.27 -3.45
N GLY A 393 -19.07 11.36 -2.94
CA GLY A 393 -19.16 12.68 -3.57
C GLY A 393 -18.46 12.74 -4.95
N GLY A 394 -18.70 13.76 -5.76
CA GLY A 394 -17.99 13.95 -7.04
C GLY A 394 -18.23 12.81 -8.04
N ASN A 395 -19.47 12.36 -8.16
CA ASN A 395 -19.87 11.28 -9.07
C ASN A 395 -21.05 11.76 -9.95
N ASN A 396 -21.69 10.84 -10.68
CA ASN A 396 -22.86 11.12 -11.51
C ASN A 396 -24.12 10.39 -10.99
N ILE A 397 -24.20 10.19 -9.67
CA ILE A 397 -25.26 9.43 -9.01
C ILE A 397 -26.55 10.26 -9.00
N THR A 398 -27.63 9.71 -9.56
CA THR A 398 -28.93 10.40 -9.63
C THR A 398 -29.92 9.94 -8.54
N ASN A 399 -29.68 8.77 -7.97
CA ASN A 399 -30.48 8.18 -6.89
C ASN A 399 -29.58 7.36 -5.97
N LEU A 400 -29.71 7.59 -4.67
CA LEU A 400 -28.97 6.90 -3.62
C LEU A 400 -29.97 6.35 -2.60
N ASN A 401 -30.10 5.03 -2.53
CA ASN A 401 -30.99 4.36 -1.58
C ASN A 401 -30.19 3.88 -0.36
N LEU A 402 -30.49 4.45 0.80
CA LEU A 402 -29.79 4.18 2.07
C LEU A 402 -30.66 3.46 3.11
N SER A 403 -31.84 2.98 2.72
CA SER A 403 -32.82 2.39 3.64
C SER A 403 -32.33 1.14 4.40
N SER A 404 -31.31 0.46 3.88
CA SER A 404 -30.73 -0.74 4.51
C SER A 404 -29.51 -0.44 5.38
N ASN A 405 -28.94 0.77 5.31
CA ASN A 405 -27.72 1.17 6.00
C ASN A 405 -28.06 1.87 7.33
N THR A 406 -28.81 1.20 8.20
CA THR A 406 -29.41 1.83 9.40
C THR A 406 -28.38 2.25 10.46
N VAL A 407 -27.15 1.75 10.36
CA VAL A 407 -26.02 2.10 11.25
C VAL A 407 -25.11 3.20 10.66
N LEU A 408 -25.48 3.78 9.51
CA LEU A 408 -24.68 4.82 8.85
C LEU A 408 -24.54 6.06 9.74
N GLU A 409 -23.30 6.41 10.07
CA GLU A 409 -22.91 7.54 10.92
C GLU A 409 -22.48 8.75 10.09
N ILE A 410 -21.75 8.51 8.99
CA ILE A 410 -21.20 9.57 8.14
C ILE A 410 -21.64 9.36 6.69
N LEU A 411 -22.30 10.36 6.12
CA LEU A 411 -22.65 10.43 4.71
C LEU A 411 -22.09 11.70 4.07
N SER A 412 -21.23 11.54 3.06
CA SER A 412 -20.89 12.61 2.12
C SER A 412 -21.24 12.15 0.70
N CYS A 413 -22.25 12.80 0.12
CA CYS A 413 -22.73 12.56 -1.25
C CYS A 413 -22.74 13.86 -2.08
N SER A 414 -21.85 14.79 -1.75
CA SER A 414 -21.74 16.09 -2.42
C SER A 414 -21.36 15.97 -3.90
N PHE A 415 -21.58 17.00 -4.70
CA PHE A 415 -21.22 17.03 -6.12
C PHE A 415 -21.77 15.83 -6.90
N ASN A 416 -23.08 15.59 -6.77
CA ASN A 416 -23.81 14.59 -7.52
C ASN A 416 -25.11 15.21 -8.07
N PRO A 417 -25.71 14.65 -9.13
CA PRO A 417 -27.01 15.12 -9.61
C PRO A 417 -28.20 14.49 -8.86
N LEU A 418 -28.16 14.38 -7.52
CA LEU A 418 -29.28 13.81 -6.75
C LEU A 418 -30.50 14.73 -6.81
N THR A 419 -31.67 14.13 -7.06
CA THR A 419 -32.97 14.83 -7.08
C THR A 419 -33.83 14.56 -5.85
N SER A 420 -33.41 13.62 -5.02
CA SER A 420 -34.01 13.29 -3.73
C SER A 420 -32.99 12.58 -2.86
N LEU A 421 -33.08 12.78 -1.55
CA LEU A 421 -32.27 12.08 -0.56
C LEU A 421 -33.16 11.72 0.64
N ASP A 422 -33.36 10.44 0.87
CA ASP A 422 -34.09 9.93 2.04
C ASP A 422 -33.11 9.32 3.03
N VAL A 423 -32.94 10.00 4.17
CA VAL A 423 -32.08 9.59 5.29
C VAL A 423 -32.89 9.19 6.53
N SER A 424 -34.20 8.97 6.38
CA SER A 424 -35.11 8.72 7.50
C SER A 424 -34.84 7.42 8.27
N SER A 425 -34.16 6.46 7.62
CA SER A 425 -33.76 5.18 8.22
C SER A 425 -32.37 5.21 8.86
N ASN A 426 -31.58 6.26 8.62
CA ASN A 426 -30.19 6.40 9.08
C ASN A 426 -30.17 7.17 10.39
N THR A 427 -30.83 6.66 11.44
CA THR A 427 -31.01 7.40 12.69
C THR A 427 -29.72 7.62 13.48
N ALA A 428 -28.65 6.87 13.16
CA ALA A 428 -27.31 7.02 13.72
C ALA A 428 -26.47 8.13 13.05
N LEU A 429 -26.99 8.78 12.00
CA LEU A 429 -26.25 9.77 11.20
C LEU A 429 -25.85 10.97 12.06
N THR A 430 -24.53 11.19 12.19
CA THR A 430 -23.91 12.33 12.86
C THR A 430 -23.46 13.39 11.85
N ASP A 431 -23.03 12.98 10.65
CA ASP A 431 -22.45 13.89 9.67
C ASP A 431 -23.12 13.71 8.31
N LEU A 432 -23.70 14.79 7.78
CA LEU A 432 -24.32 14.83 6.46
C LEU A 432 -23.76 15.98 5.62
N ASP A 433 -23.08 15.62 4.53
CA ASP A 433 -22.71 16.53 3.45
C ASP A 433 -23.43 16.12 2.16
N CYS A 434 -24.36 16.94 1.71
CA CYS A 434 -25.08 16.78 0.44
C CYS A 434 -24.96 18.02 -0.45
N THR A 435 -23.87 18.77 -0.30
CA THR A 435 -23.57 19.99 -1.07
C THR A 435 -23.53 19.75 -2.57
N ASP A 436 -23.90 20.76 -3.37
CA ASP A 436 -23.83 20.72 -4.84
C ASP A 436 -24.59 19.51 -5.42
N ASN A 437 -25.88 19.48 -5.11
CA ASN A 437 -26.85 18.53 -5.64
C ASN A 437 -28.06 19.27 -6.23
N SER A 438 -29.13 18.56 -6.59
CA SER A 438 -30.38 19.13 -7.12
C SER A 438 -31.59 18.82 -6.24
N LEU A 439 -31.39 18.81 -4.92
CA LEU A 439 -32.44 18.45 -3.96
C LEU A 439 -33.48 19.58 -3.85
N PRO A 440 -34.80 19.31 -4.02
CA PRO A 440 -35.86 20.30 -3.80
C PRO A 440 -36.30 20.37 -2.33
N SER A 441 -36.03 19.33 -1.55
CA SER A 441 -36.37 19.25 -0.13
C SER A 441 -35.42 18.32 0.60
N LEU A 442 -35.16 18.61 1.87
CA LEU A 442 -34.39 17.74 2.75
C LEU A 442 -35.08 17.64 4.11
N ASP A 443 -35.30 16.41 4.57
CA ASP A 443 -35.88 16.12 5.89
C ASP A 443 -34.90 15.26 6.69
N VAL A 444 -34.34 15.86 7.75
CA VAL A 444 -33.44 15.20 8.69
C VAL A 444 -34.05 15.11 10.10
N SER A 445 -35.38 15.24 10.22
CA SER A 445 -36.08 15.19 11.51
C SER A 445 -35.97 13.86 12.26
N ARG A 446 -35.51 12.81 11.59
CA ARG A 446 -35.28 11.47 12.17
C ARG A 446 -33.82 11.23 12.57
N ASN A 447 -32.90 12.09 12.17
CA ASN A 447 -31.47 11.97 12.44
C ASN A 447 -31.16 12.72 13.74
N THR A 448 -31.53 12.11 14.88
CA THR A 448 -31.48 12.75 16.20
C THR A 448 -30.05 12.92 16.73
N GLU A 449 -29.08 12.20 16.15
CA GLU A 449 -27.66 12.32 16.49
C GLU A 449 -26.90 13.29 15.57
N LEU A 450 -27.59 13.95 14.62
CA LEU A 450 -26.94 14.79 13.62
C LEU A 450 -26.20 15.95 14.31
N ILE A 451 -24.88 15.95 14.07
CA ILE A 451 -23.70 16.80 14.35
C ILE A 451 -23.30 17.96 13.44
N TYR A 452 -23.44 17.66 12.16
CA TYR A 452 -22.84 18.38 11.07
C TYR A 452 -23.77 18.26 9.87
N LEU A 453 -24.22 19.39 9.34
CA LEU A 453 -25.01 19.44 8.12
C LEU A 453 -24.48 20.51 7.18
N ASP A 454 -24.06 20.08 5.99
CA ASP A 454 -23.86 20.94 4.85
C ASP A 454 -24.80 20.50 3.71
N CYS A 455 -25.75 21.38 3.38
CA CYS A 455 -26.67 21.19 2.25
C CYS A 455 -26.66 22.40 1.32
N THR A 456 -25.50 23.04 1.17
CA THR A 456 -25.32 24.19 0.30
C THR A 456 -25.44 23.83 -1.18
N TYR A 457 -25.64 24.85 -2.03
CA TYR A 457 -25.67 24.71 -3.49
C TYR A 457 -26.65 23.64 -3.98
N ASN A 458 -27.87 23.68 -3.45
CA ASN A 458 -28.96 22.81 -3.86
C ASN A 458 -30.11 23.66 -4.44
N SER A 459 -31.31 23.09 -4.54
CA SER A 459 -32.53 23.81 -4.91
C SER A 459 -33.59 23.70 -3.82
N LEU A 460 -33.17 23.62 -2.54
CA LEU A 460 -34.08 23.34 -1.44
C LEU A 460 -35.12 24.45 -1.31
N GLU A 461 -36.39 24.09 -1.41
CA GLU A 461 -37.53 24.95 -1.08
C GLU A 461 -37.99 24.72 0.37
N SER A 462 -37.68 23.54 0.91
CA SER A 462 -37.98 23.16 2.29
C SER A 462 -36.83 22.37 2.93
N LEU A 463 -36.53 22.72 4.18
CA LEU A 463 -35.57 22.03 5.02
C LEU A 463 -36.19 21.79 6.38
N ASN A 464 -36.26 20.52 6.79
CA ASN A 464 -36.70 20.13 8.13
C ASN A 464 -35.53 19.57 8.93
N ILE A 465 -34.97 20.40 9.82
CA ILE A 465 -33.91 20.03 10.76
C ILE A 465 -34.45 19.91 12.19
N LYS A 466 -35.78 19.85 12.39
CA LYS A 466 -36.39 19.68 13.72
C LYS A 466 -36.22 18.24 14.24
N ASN A 467 -35.02 17.91 14.67
CA ASN A 467 -34.58 16.58 15.07
C ASN A 467 -34.37 16.41 16.58
N GLY A 468 -34.66 17.44 17.38
CA GLY A 468 -34.42 17.47 18.82
C GLY A 468 -32.96 17.68 19.22
N ASN A 469 -32.07 17.98 18.28
CA ASN A 469 -30.62 18.06 18.50
C ASN A 469 -29.98 19.37 17.99
N ASN A 470 -30.79 20.37 17.62
CA ASN A 470 -30.30 21.64 17.08
C ASN A 470 -29.28 22.34 17.99
N ASP A 471 -29.45 22.23 19.31
CA ASP A 471 -28.54 22.85 20.30
C ASP A 471 -27.12 22.25 20.30
N ASN A 472 -26.97 21.02 19.81
CA ASN A 472 -25.70 20.30 19.72
C ASN A 472 -25.02 20.40 18.34
N MET A 473 -25.70 20.98 17.34
CA MET A 473 -25.13 22.07 16.52
C MET A 473 -23.62 22.28 16.42
N ILE A 474 -22.78 21.44 15.79
CA ILE A 474 -21.37 21.84 15.58
C ILE A 474 -21.23 22.66 14.29
N TYR A 475 -21.87 22.20 13.21
CA TYR A 475 -21.82 22.86 11.92
C TYR A 475 -23.16 22.78 11.21
N PHE A 476 -23.62 23.92 10.70
CA PHE A 476 -24.85 24.00 9.91
C PHE A 476 -24.68 25.04 8.81
N GLU A 477 -24.77 24.57 7.56
CA GLU A 477 -24.79 25.43 6.38
C GLU A 477 -25.87 25.01 5.38
N ALA A 478 -26.73 25.96 5.00
CA ALA A 478 -27.81 25.75 4.04
C ALA A 478 -27.95 26.93 3.05
N THR A 479 -26.87 27.66 2.81
CA THR A 479 -26.83 28.78 1.84
C THR A 479 -26.89 28.28 0.38
N ASN A 480 -27.21 29.19 -0.54
CA ASN A 480 -27.31 28.91 -1.98
C ASN A 480 -28.40 27.87 -2.29
N ASN A 481 -29.57 28.06 -1.68
CA ASN A 481 -30.78 27.31 -1.93
C ASN A 481 -31.92 28.24 -2.40
N ASN A 482 -33.16 27.74 -2.39
CA ASN A 482 -34.38 28.52 -2.61
C ASN A 482 -35.24 28.57 -1.34
N LEU A 483 -34.59 28.54 -0.17
CA LEU A 483 -35.30 28.35 1.10
C LEU A 483 -36.10 29.62 1.43
N THR A 484 -37.32 29.39 1.90
CA THR A 484 -38.17 30.44 2.50
C THR A 484 -38.39 30.18 3.99
N CYS A 485 -38.31 28.92 4.40
CA CYS A 485 -38.45 28.52 5.79
C CYS A 485 -37.57 27.31 6.09
N VAL A 486 -36.89 27.35 7.23
CA VAL A 486 -36.15 26.23 7.81
C VAL A 486 -36.86 25.81 9.09
N GLN A 487 -37.30 24.55 9.14
CA GLN A 487 -38.03 24.03 10.29
C GLN A 487 -37.05 23.55 11.37
N VAL A 488 -37.12 24.13 12.56
CA VAL A 488 -36.15 23.97 13.65
C VAL A 488 -36.81 23.59 14.98
N ASP A 489 -36.01 23.17 15.95
CA ASP A 489 -36.42 22.83 17.32
C ASP A 489 -36.76 24.07 18.16
N ASP A 490 -35.90 25.10 18.13
CA ASP A 490 -36.05 26.37 18.84
C ASP A 490 -35.63 27.54 17.94
N VAL A 491 -36.61 28.39 17.59
CA VAL A 491 -36.38 29.54 16.70
C VAL A 491 -35.39 30.55 17.29
N ALA A 492 -35.40 30.77 18.60
CA ALA A 492 -34.54 31.76 19.25
C ALA A 492 -33.08 31.28 19.28
N TYR A 493 -32.86 29.99 19.56
CA TYR A 493 -31.54 29.38 19.45
C TYR A 493 -31.01 29.48 18.02
N SER A 494 -31.77 29.01 17.02
CA SER A 494 -31.34 29.01 15.61
C SER A 494 -31.04 30.41 15.10
N THR A 495 -31.89 31.39 15.41
CA THR A 495 -31.67 32.80 15.00
C THR A 495 -30.39 33.38 15.60
N THR A 496 -29.99 32.93 16.79
CA THR A 496 -28.80 33.44 17.49
C THR A 496 -27.51 32.77 17.01
N ASN A 497 -27.55 31.45 16.78
CA ASN A 497 -26.36 30.64 16.56
C ASN A 497 -26.10 30.28 15.08
N TRP A 498 -27.11 30.34 14.22
CA TRP A 498 -26.98 29.92 12.83
C TRP A 498 -27.19 31.09 11.87
N THR A 499 -26.12 31.48 11.19
CA THR A 499 -26.10 32.62 10.26
C THR A 499 -26.01 32.23 8.79
N TYR A 500 -25.82 30.95 8.47
CA TYR A 500 -25.53 30.49 7.12
C TYR A 500 -26.75 29.81 6.46
N ILE A 501 -27.81 30.60 6.28
CA ILE A 501 -29.01 30.25 5.50
C ILE A 501 -29.23 31.31 4.42
N ASP A 502 -30.08 31.05 3.43
CA ASP A 502 -30.42 32.06 2.41
C ASP A 502 -31.03 33.31 3.06
N ASP A 503 -30.65 34.50 2.59
CA ASP A 503 -31.10 35.80 3.15
C ASP A 503 -32.64 35.96 3.23
N SER A 504 -33.40 35.24 2.40
CA SER A 504 -34.87 35.25 2.39
C SER A 504 -35.52 34.22 3.33
N SER A 505 -34.74 33.39 4.01
CA SER A 505 -35.22 32.31 4.86
C SER A 505 -35.53 32.77 6.28
N VAL A 506 -36.55 32.18 6.88
CA VAL A 506 -36.85 32.32 8.31
C VAL A 506 -36.79 30.98 9.02
N TYR A 507 -36.36 30.99 10.28
CA TYR A 507 -36.51 29.83 11.17
C TYR A 507 -37.94 29.77 11.72
N SER A 508 -38.55 28.58 11.73
CA SER A 508 -39.86 28.34 12.34
C SER A 508 -39.91 26.96 12.97
N GLU A 509 -40.66 26.80 14.05
CA GLU A 509 -41.00 25.46 14.57
C GLU A 509 -42.02 24.71 13.69
N ASP A 510 -42.72 25.46 12.84
CA ASP A 510 -43.75 24.98 11.91
C ASP A 510 -43.76 25.82 10.62
N CYS A 511 -43.04 25.36 9.60
CA CYS A 511 -42.98 26.01 8.29
C CYS A 511 -44.30 25.90 7.49
N TYR A 512 -45.24 25.02 7.88
CA TYR A 512 -46.52 24.86 7.21
C TYR A 512 -47.50 25.99 7.54
N THR A 513 -47.27 26.75 8.61
CA THR A 513 -48.12 27.89 9.01
C THR A 513 -47.76 29.22 8.33
N LEU A 514 -46.57 29.32 7.72
CA LEU A 514 -46.05 30.51 7.06
C LEU A 514 -46.21 30.49 5.53
N SER A 515 -46.58 29.35 4.96
CA SER A 515 -47.01 29.28 3.57
C SER A 515 -48.43 29.84 3.47
N THR A 516 -48.59 31.03 2.88
CA THR A 516 -49.88 31.42 2.28
C THR A 516 -50.09 30.63 0.98
N GLU A 517 -49.95 29.31 1.00
CA GLU A 517 -50.56 28.46 0.01
C GLU A 517 -51.89 27.98 0.54
N GLN A 518 -52.93 28.53 -0.10
CA GLN A 518 -54.21 27.88 -0.24
C GLN A 518 -53.98 26.40 -0.61
N LEU A 519 -54.02 25.50 0.39
CA LEU A 519 -54.09 24.04 0.21
C LEU A 519 -54.89 23.74 -1.05
N SER A 520 -54.21 23.33 -2.12
CA SER A 520 -54.84 22.88 -3.36
C SER A 520 -54.77 21.36 -3.38
N PHE A 521 -55.70 20.72 -2.66
CA PHE A 521 -55.90 19.27 -2.77
C PHE A 521 -56.45 18.93 -4.17
N ALA A 522 -55.62 18.54 -5.14
CA ALA A 522 -56.13 18.18 -6.49
C ALA A 522 -56.78 16.77 -6.57
N GLY A 523 -56.97 16.06 -5.44
CA GLY A 523 -57.30 14.64 -5.41
C GLY A 523 -58.77 14.24 -5.54
N PHE A 524 -59.64 15.05 -6.18
CA PHE A 524 -61.03 14.63 -6.43
C PHE A 524 -61.54 14.98 -7.83
N THR A 525 -62.47 14.17 -8.37
CA THR A 525 -63.19 14.44 -9.61
C THR A 525 -64.66 14.76 -9.33
N LEU A 526 -65.28 15.58 -10.18
CA LEU A 526 -66.71 15.88 -10.13
C LEU A 526 -67.37 15.31 -11.39
N TYR A 527 -68.40 14.48 -11.22
CA TYR A 527 -69.11 13.91 -12.36
C TYR A 527 -70.58 13.58 -12.06
N PRO A 528 -71.48 13.75 -13.05
CA PRO A 528 -71.23 14.43 -14.32
C PRO A 528 -71.04 15.94 -14.12
N ASN A 529 -70.35 16.61 -15.04
CA ASN A 529 -70.25 18.07 -15.10
C ASN A 529 -70.25 18.48 -16.59
N PRO A 530 -71.35 19.04 -17.14
CA PRO A 530 -72.54 19.55 -16.44
C PRO A 530 -73.42 18.48 -15.76
N VAL A 531 -74.17 18.86 -14.72
CA VAL A 531 -75.03 17.99 -13.89
C VAL A 531 -76.50 18.42 -13.92
N ASN A 532 -77.43 17.46 -13.95
CA ASN A 532 -78.88 17.72 -13.94
C ASN A 532 -79.54 17.46 -12.56
N SER A 533 -79.03 16.53 -11.76
CA SER A 533 -79.70 16.13 -10.51
C SER A 533 -78.76 15.63 -9.42
N ILE A 534 -77.84 14.73 -9.73
CA ILE A 534 -76.89 14.19 -8.75
C ILE A 534 -75.46 14.45 -9.20
N LEU A 535 -74.69 15.16 -8.37
CA LEU A 535 -73.27 15.39 -8.53
C LEU A 535 -72.48 14.42 -7.65
N ASN A 536 -71.61 13.62 -8.24
CA ASN A 536 -70.75 12.69 -7.53
C ASN A 536 -69.31 13.20 -7.44
N ILE A 537 -68.65 12.85 -6.32
CA ILE A 537 -67.29 13.24 -5.96
C ILE A 537 -66.45 11.97 -5.91
N GLY A 538 -65.58 11.80 -6.90
CA GLY A 538 -64.62 10.70 -6.93
C GLY A 538 -63.36 11.09 -6.18
N LEU A 539 -63.20 10.60 -4.95
CA LEU A 539 -61.96 10.77 -4.18
C LEU A 539 -60.87 9.86 -4.76
N GLN A 540 -59.66 10.38 -4.92
CA GLN A 540 -58.49 9.65 -5.41
C GLN A 540 -57.47 9.44 -4.28
N ASN A 541 -56.53 8.50 -4.47
CA ASN A 541 -55.39 8.25 -3.59
C ASN A 541 -55.75 7.95 -2.11
N GLY A 542 -56.88 7.27 -1.86
CA GLY A 542 -57.29 6.89 -0.50
C GLY A 542 -57.75 8.07 0.39
N ALA A 543 -58.06 9.23 -0.21
CA ALA A 543 -58.51 10.39 0.55
C ALA A 543 -59.83 10.15 1.27
N THR A 544 -59.93 10.64 2.51
CA THR A 544 -61.12 10.47 3.37
C THR A 544 -61.88 11.78 3.48
N LEU A 545 -63.16 11.79 3.08
CA LEU A 545 -64.00 12.98 3.09
C LEU A 545 -64.30 13.45 4.51
N LYS A 546 -64.11 14.76 4.76
CA LYS A 546 -64.63 15.45 5.94
C LYS A 546 -65.93 16.19 5.63
N GLN A 547 -65.94 16.99 4.56
CA GLN A 547 -67.05 17.87 4.23
C GLN A 547 -67.04 18.26 2.74
N VAL A 548 -68.23 18.53 2.20
CA VAL A 548 -68.47 19.13 0.90
C VAL A 548 -69.35 20.36 1.11
N THR A 549 -68.94 21.51 0.57
CA THR A 549 -69.76 22.74 0.59
C THR A 549 -69.89 23.30 -0.83
N VAL A 550 -71.11 23.60 -1.25
CA VAL A 550 -71.38 24.22 -2.56
C VAL A 550 -71.73 25.68 -2.41
N TYR A 551 -71.10 26.50 -3.22
CA TYR A 551 -71.24 27.95 -3.24
C TYR A 551 -71.86 28.40 -4.56
N ASN A 552 -72.66 29.47 -4.51
CA ASN A 552 -73.04 30.19 -5.72
C ASN A 552 -71.86 30.99 -6.31
N ASN A 553 -72.08 31.61 -7.47
CA ASN A 553 -71.09 32.48 -8.13
C ASN A 553 -70.70 33.75 -7.34
N LEU A 554 -71.39 34.07 -6.24
CA LEU A 554 -71.07 35.17 -5.32
C LEU A 554 -70.32 34.69 -4.07
N GLY A 555 -69.95 33.40 -3.98
CA GLY A 555 -69.22 32.83 -2.84
C GLY A 555 -70.08 32.57 -1.60
N LYS A 556 -71.42 32.62 -1.71
CA LYS A 556 -72.34 32.28 -0.60
C LYS A 556 -72.55 30.76 -0.54
N PRO A 557 -72.36 30.10 0.62
CA PRO A 557 -72.65 28.67 0.76
C PRO A 557 -74.16 28.41 0.63
N LEU A 558 -74.52 27.44 -0.19
CA LEU A 558 -75.91 27.03 -0.47
C LEU A 558 -76.31 25.78 0.30
N PHE A 559 -75.42 24.79 0.35
CA PHE A 559 -75.59 23.58 1.14
C PHE A 559 -74.22 23.00 1.54
N THR A 560 -74.22 22.22 2.61
CA THR A 560 -73.06 21.47 3.11
C THR A 560 -73.48 20.01 3.37
N ALA A 561 -72.63 19.05 3.01
CA ALA A 561 -72.87 17.62 3.19
C ALA A 561 -71.57 16.88 3.53
N ASN A 562 -71.69 15.70 4.14
CA ASN A 562 -70.55 14.83 4.45
C ASN A 562 -70.60 13.54 3.60
N THR A 563 -71.13 13.63 2.39
CA THR A 563 -71.33 12.52 1.45
C THR A 563 -70.65 12.81 0.12
N THR A 564 -70.24 11.76 -0.60
CA THR A 564 -69.64 11.86 -1.94
C THR A 564 -70.67 11.98 -3.07
N SER A 565 -71.97 11.98 -2.74
CA SER A 565 -73.05 12.16 -3.70
C SER A 565 -73.99 13.25 -3.20
N ILE A 566 -74.23 14.23 -4.05
CA ILE A 566 -74.94 15.47 -3.73
C ILE A 566 -76.14 15.61 -4.67
N ASN A 567 -77.33 15.87 -4.10
CA ASN A 567 -78.49 16.28 -4.88
C ASN A 567 -78.44 17.79 -5.17
N VAL A 568 -78.37 18.17 -6.44
CA VAL A 568 -78.35 19.55 -6.94
C VAL A 568 -79.60 19.92 -7.75
N SER A 569 -80.63 19.05 -7.77
CA SER A 569 -81.85 19.25 -8.58
C SER A 569 -82.68 20.49 -8.20
N GLU A 570 -82.50 21.02 -6.99
CA GLU A 570 -83.18 22.24 -6.53
C GLU A 570 -82.41 23.54 -6.88
N LEU A 571 -81.20 23.41 -7.44
CA LEU A 571 -80.41 24.56 -7.87
C LEU A 571 -80.83 25.03 -9.26
N SER A 572 -80.99 26.34 -9.44
CA SER A 572 -81.23 26.92 -10.76
C SER A 572 -80.06 26.66 -11.71
N ALA A 573 -80.34 26.54 -13.01
CA ALA A 573 -79.32 26.46 -14.05
C ALA A 573 -78.26 27.57 -13.90
N GLY A 574 -76.98 27.20 -13.87
CA GLY A 574 -75.91 28.14 -13.61
C GLY A 574 -74.59 27.51 -13.18
N MET A 575 -73.62 28.36 -12.84
CA MET A 575 -72.30 27.92 -12.39
C MET A 575 -72.17 28.00 -10.87
N TYR A 576 -71.61 26.96 -10.29
CA TYR A 576 -71.40 26.80 -8.86
C TYR A 576 -69.97 26.34 -8.57
N PHE A 577 -69.53 26.52 -7.32
CA PHE A 577 -68.23 26.07 -6.85
C PHE A 577 -68.41 25.04 -5.75
N VAL A 578 -67.73 23.90 -5.84
CA VAL A 578 -67.78 22.81 -4.87
C VAL A 578 -66.45 22.74 -4.15
N ASN A 579 -66.45 23.07 -2.86
CA ASN A 579 -65.31 22.87 -1.97
C ASN A 579 -65.41 21.49 -1.34
N VAL A 580 -64.39 20.66 -1.53
CA VAL A 580 -64.27 19.34 -0.94
C VAL A 580 -63.13 19.39 0.07
N GLU A 581 -63.44 19.11 1.33
CA GLU A 581 -62.50 19.01 2.43
C GLU A 581 -62.32 17.54 2.81
N THR A 582 -61.06 17.11 2.88
CA THR A 582 -60.63 15.77 3.26
C THR A 582 -59.70 15.84 4.47
N ILE A 583 -59.32 14.68 5.03
CA ILE A 583 -58.25 14.63 6.05
C ILE A 583 -56.94 15.21 5.49
N GLN A 584 -56.68 15.00 4.21
CA GLN A 584 -55.45 15.36 3.49
C GLN A 584 -55.42 16.81 2.97
N GLY A 585 -56.54 17.54 3.03
CA GLY A 585 -56.61 18.93 2.56
C GLY A 585 -57.97 19.30 1.95
N LYS A 586 -58.08 20.56 1.51
CA LYS A 586 -59.30 21.12 0.88
C LYS A 586 -59.03 21.55 -0.54
N SER A 587 -60.06 21.59 -1.39
CA SER A 587 -59.94 22.12 -2.75
C SER A 587 -61.29 22.41 -3.37
N ILE A 588 -61.31 23.36 -4.31
CA ILE A 588 -62.52 23.89 -4.92
C ILE A 588 -62.52 23.61 -6.42
N LYS A 589 -63.59 23.00 -6.93
CA LYS A 589 -63.82 22.83 -8.37
C LYS A 589 -65.13 23.45 -8.82
N LYS A 590 -65.14 23.97 -10.04
CA LYS A 590 -66.31 24.54 -10.69
C LYS A 590 -67.22 23.44 -11.25
N VAL A 591 -68.52 23.59 -11.06
CA VAL A 591 -69.57 22.73 -11.64
C VAL A 591 -70.64 23.56 -12.35
N VAL A 592 -71.17 23.04 -13.45
CA VAL A 592 -72.29 23.63 -14.20
C VAL A 592 -73.54 22.79 -13.93
N VAL A 593 -74.59 23.41 -13.40
CA VAL A 593 -75.93 22.80 -13.26
C VAL A 593 -76.78 23.24 -14.45
N ASN A 594 -77.42 22.29 -15.12
CA ASN A 594 -78.27 22.54 -16.30
C ASN A 594 -79.74 22.74 -15.94
#